data_AF-A0A504KDF6-F1
#
_entry.id   AF-A0A504KDF6-F1
#
_cell.length_a   1.000
_cell.length_b   1.000
_cell.length_c   1.000
_cell.angle_alpha   90.00
_cell.angle_beta   90.00
_cell.angle_gamma   90.00
#
_symmetry.space_group_name_H-M   'P 1'
#
loop_
_entity.id
_entity.type
_entity.pdbx_description
1 polymer ?
#
loop_
_entity_poly.entity_id
_entity_poly.type
_entity_poly.pdbx_seq_one_letter_code
_entity_poly.pdbx_strand_id
1 'polypeptide(L)'
;MADADWLALERAYRRSSPARAGKPMPPPQLVAALACEPKLIGKHPALGEFLRTRWADAAFMTAAGMAETVGLPTTTLIRLLAALGYPNFRSFRDAVRAQLRSR
;
A
#
# COMPACT_ATOMS: atom_id res chain seq x y z
N MET A 1 37.90 -23.64 -11.46
CA MET A 1 38.22 -22.48 -10.60
C MET A 1 37.49 -21.24 -11.13
N ALA A 2 36.16 -21.32 -11.27
CA ALA A 2 35.32 -20.29 -11.90
C ALA A 2 33.97 -20.07 -11.16
N ASP A 3 33.86 -20.55 -9.92
CA ASP A 3 32.61 -20.52 -9.13
C ASP A 3 32.57 -19.35 -8.13
N ALA A 4 33.74 -18.96 -7.61
CA ALA A 4 33.84 -17.91 -6.59
C ALA A 4 33.53 -16.52 -7.14
N ASP A 5 33.82 -16.29 -8.42
CA ASP A 5 33.65 -15.00 -9.09
C ASP A 5 32.17 -14.70 -9.33
N TRP A 6 31.38 -15.72 -9.71
CA TRP A 6 29.93 -15.59 -9.91
C TRP A 6 29.19 -15.28 -8.61
N LEU A 7 29.52 -15.95 -7.50
CA LEU A 7 28.94 -15.65 -6.18
C LEU A 7 29.34 -14.26 -5.65
N ALA A 8 30.55 -13.79 -5.98
CA ALA A 8 30.98 -12.44 -5.66
C ALA A 8 30.24 -11.39 -6.49
N LEU A 9 30.02 -11.65 -7.78
CA LEU A 9 29.22 -10.82 -8.68
C LEU A 9 27.74 -10.81 -8.30
N GLU A 10 27.17 -11.94 -7.87
CA GLU A 10 25.78 -12.00 -7.41
C GLU A 10 25.61 -11.24 -6.08
N ARG A 11 26.60 -11.33 -5.17
CA ARG A 11 26.63 -10.53 -3.93
C ARG A 11 26.91 -9.05 -4.17
N ALA A 12 27.66 -8.72 -5.21
CA ALA A 12 27.89 -7.35 -5.65
C ALA A 12 26.61 -6.81 -6.29
N TYR A 13 25.97 -7.54 -7.20
CA TYR A 13 24.70 -7.20 -7.83
C TYR A 13 23.57 -7.06 -6.81
N ARG A 14 23.49 -7.95 -5.81
CA ARG A 14 22.52 -7.85 -4.71
C ARG A 14 22.82 -6.65 -3.77
N ARG A 15 24.07 -6.18 -3.70
CA ARG A 15 24.47 -4.94 -3.00
C ARG A 15 24.34 -3.67 -3.86
N SER A 16 24.46 -3.80 -5.17
CA SER A 16 24.45 -2.73 -6.18
C SER A 16 23.08 -2.55 -6.83
N SER A 17 22.12 -3.42 -6.53
CA SER A 17 20.71 -3.11 -6.71
C SER A 17 20.43 -1.87 -5.85
N PRO A 18 19.84 -0.78 -6.38
CA PRO A 18 19.44 0.40 -5.60
C PRO A 18 18.23 0.07 -4.71
N ALA A 19 18.23 -1.10 -4.08
CA ALA A 19 17.23 -1.61 -3.18
C ALA A 19 17.43 -1.01 -1.78
N ARG A 20 17.28 0.31 -1.69
CA ARG A 20 16.93 1.04 -0.44
C ARG A 20 16.43 2.47 -0.69
N ALA A 21 16.05 2.83 -1.91
CA ALA A 21 15.32 4.07 -2.17
C ALA A 21 13.87 3.95 -1.64
N GLY A 22 13.70 4.34 -0.38
CA GLY A 22 12.48 4.82 0.26
C GLY A 22 11.13 4.43 -0.35
N LYS A 23 10.62 3.23 -0.05
CA LYS A 23 9.18 2.97 -0.20
C LYS A 23 8.43 4.06 0.59
N PRO A 24 7.45 4.76 0.00
CA PRO A 24 6.70 5.78 0.72
C PRO A 24 6.14 5.17 2.00
N MET A 25 6.38 5.83 3.12
CA MET A 25 5.81 5.42 4.39
C MET A 25 4.32 5.71 4.29
N PRO A 26 3.45 4.75 4.66
CA PRO A 26 2.00 4.98 4.61
C PRO A 26 1.62 6.22 5.42
N PRO A 27 0.52 6.89 5.05
CA PRO A 27 -0.01 7.99 5.85
C PRO A 27 -0.15 7.55 7.31
N PRO A 28 0.24 8.36 8.31
CA PRO A 28 0.17 7.95 9.71
C PRO A 28 -1.26 7.61 10.14
N GLN A 29 -2.26 8.29 9.57
CA GLN A 29 -3.67 7.96 9.76
C GLN A 29 -4.03 6.57 9.23
N LEU A 30 -3.43 6.14 8.12
CA LEU A 30 -3.65 4.80 7.56
C LEU A 30 -3.05 3.74 8.49
N VAL A 31 -1.85 3.98 9.00
CA VAL A 31 -1.20 3.07 9.98
C VAL A 31 -2.04 2.94 11.23
N ALA A 32 -2.52 4.07 11.78
CA ALA A 32 -3.39 4.08 12.95
C ALA A 32 -4.71 3.34 12.70
N ALA A 33 -5.36 3.59 11.55
CA ALA A 33 -6.61 2.91 11.20
C ALA A 33 -6.45 1.39 11.09
N LEU A 34 -5.35 0.92 10.47
CA LEU A 34 -5.06 -0.51 10.37
C LEU A 34 -4.79 -1.16 11.73
N ALA A 35 -4.24 -0.41 12.69
CA ALA A 35 -3.99 -0.89 14.05
C ALA A 35 -5.28 -0.93 14.89
N CYS A 36 -6.18 0.04 14.73
CA CYS A 36 -7.44 0.11 15.47
C CYS A 36 -8.49 -0.88 14.97
N GLU A 37 -8.48 -1.21 13.66
CA GLU A 37 -9.51 -2.05 13.03
C GLU A 37 -8.97 -3.40 12.48
N PRO A 38 -8.25 -4.21 13.29
CA PRO A 38 -7.61 -5.43 12.79
C PRO A 38 -8.63 -6.49 12.34
N LYS A 39 -9.80 -6.53 12.99
CA LYS A 39 -10.89 -7.48 12.66
C LYS A 39 -11.55 -7.15 11.31
N LEU A 40 -11.77 -5.86 11.03
CA LEU A 40 -12.36 -5.42 9.76
C LEU A 40 -11.45 -5.81 8.60
N ILE A 41 -10.16 -5.52 8.74
CA ILE A 41 -9.16 -5.87 7.72
C ILE A 41 -8.99 -7.39 7.60
N GLY A 42 -9.09 -8.13 8.71
CA GLY A 42 -9.06 -9.60 8.71
C GLY A 42 -10.20 -10.23 7.90
N LYS A 43 -11.38 -9.60 7.86
CA LYS A 43 -12.52 -10.05 7.03
C LYS A 43 -12.34 -9.75 5.54
N HIS A 44 -11.46 -8.80 5.20
CA HIS A 44 -11.20 -8.35 3.83
C HIS A 44 -9.70 -8.40 3.53
N PRO A 45 -9.11 -9.61 3.38
CA PRO A 45 -7.67 -9.78 3.28
C PRO A 45 -7.07 -9.06 2.06
N ALA A 46 -7.77 -9.03 0.93
CA ALA A 46 -7.33 -8.30 -0.27
C ALA A 46 -7.25 -6.79 -0.06
N LEU A 47 -8.23 -6.21 0.65
CA LEU A 47 -8.19 -4.80 1.04
C LEU A 47 -7.04 -4.53 2.01
N GLY A 48 -6.87 -5.40 3.01
CA GLY A 48 -5.78 -5.29 3.98
C GLY A 48 -4.40 -5.33 3.34
N GLU A 49 -4.19 -6.29 2.44
CA GLU A 49 -2.95 -6.41 1.69
C GLU A 49 -2.69 -5.16 0.86
N PHE A 50 -3.70 -4.71 0.10
CA PHE A 50 -3.59 -3.48 -0.68
C PHE A 50 -3.18 -2.27 0.18
N LEU A 51 -3.84 -2.07 1.33
CA LEU A 51 -3.55 -0.94 2.22
C LEU A 51 -2.17 -1.03 2.90
N ARG A 52 -1.57 -2.22 3.02
CA ARG A 52 -0.23 -2.38 3.60
C ARG A 52 0.87 -2.23 2.56
N THR A 53 0.69 -2.83 1.38
CA THR A 53 1.80 -3.01 0.42
C THR A 53 1.69 -2.15 -0.82
N ARG A 54 0.48 -1.69 -1.16
CA ARG A 54 0.13 -0.99 -2.41
C ARG A 54 -0.67 0.30 -2.22
N TRP A 55 -0.75 0.82 -1.00
CA TRP A 55 -1.57 2.00 -0.68
C TRP A 55 -1.29 3.22 -1.57
N ALA A 56 -0.05 3.37 -2.05
CA ALA A 56 0.36 4.48 -2.92
C ALA A 56 -0.36 4.46 -4.28
N ASP A 57 -0.71 3.27 -4.79
CA ASP A 57 -1.43 3.11 -6.06
C ASP A 57 -2.78 3.86 -6.03
N ALA A 58 -3.41 3.94 -4.85
CA ALA A 58 -4.69 4.61 -4.67
C ALA A 58 -4.68 6.10 -5.07
N ALA A 59 -3.51 6.76 -5.08
CA ALA A 59 -3.37 8.14 -5.55
C ALA A 59 -3.83 8.34 -7.01
N PHE A 60 -3.73 7.28 -7.80
CA PHE A 60 -3.96 7.27 -9.25
C PHE A 60 -5.20 6.46 -9.66
N MET A 61 -5.90 5.86 -8.68
CA MET A 61 -7.08 5.05 -8.93
C MET A 61 -8.38 5.85 -8.78
N THR A 62 -9.43 5.30 -9.37
CA THR A 62 -10.82 5.62 -9.04
C THR A 62 -11.32 4.69 -7.94
N ALA A 63 -12.43 5.04 -7.29
CA ALA A 63 -13.06 4.16 -6.30
C ALA A 63 -13.43 2.80 -6.92
N ALA A 64 -13.98 2.81 -8.15
CA ALA A 64 -14.32 1.60 -8.88
C ALA A 64 -13.09 0.74 -9.19
N GLY A 65 -12.02 1.34 -9.72
CA GLY A 65 -10.80 0.58 -10.04
C GLY A 65 -10.11 -0.01 -8.81
N MET A 66 -10.10 0.70 -7.68
CA MET A 66 -9.63 0.14 -6.42
C MET A 66 -10.52 -1.01 -5.95
N ALA A 67 -11.85 -0.85 -6.04
CA ALA A 67 -12.81 -1.85 -5.62
C ALA A 67 -12.68 -3.15 -6.42
N GLU A 68 -12.54 -3.04 -7.75
CA GLU A 68 -12.24 -4.16 -8.65
C GLU A 68 -10.93 -4.87 -8.25
N THR A 69 -9.87 -4.09 -7.98
CA THR A 69 -8.55 -4.63 -7.60
C THR A 69 -8.61 -5.45 -6.30
N VAL A 70 -9.43 -5.05 -5.34
CA VAL A 70 -9.60 -5.77 -4.07
C VAL A 70 -10.78 -6.76 -4.08
N GLY A 71 -11.46 -6.92 -5.22
CA GLY A 71 -12.59 -7.85 -5.39
C GLY A 71 -13.83 -7.47 -4.59
N LEU A 72 -14.12 -6.19 -4.43
CA LEU A 72 -15.26 -5.68 -3.66
C LEU A 72 -16.21 -4.83 -4.51
N PRO A 73 -17.50 -4.77 -4.18
CA PRO A 73 -18.38 -3.72 -4.69
C PRO A 73 -17.87 -2.34 -4.27
N THR A 74 -17.97 -1.35 -5.15
CA THR A 74 -17.52 0.04 -4.87
C THR A 74 -18.17 0.63 -3.63
N THR A 75 -19.47 0.36 -3.41
CA THR A 75 -20.20 0.83 -2.22
C THR A 75 -19.66 0.19 -0.93
N THR A 76 -19.32 -1.11 -0.98
CA THR A 76 -18.67 -1.82 0.12
C THR A 76 -17.30 -1.23 0.43
N LEU A 77 -16.48 -0.96 -0.60
CA LEU A 77 -15.19 -0.30 -0.42
C LEU A 77 -15.34 1.04 0.29
N ILE A 78 -16.27 1.90 -0.15
CA ILE A 78 -16.48 3.22 0.45
C ILE A 78 -16.89 3.09 1.92
N ARG A 79 -17.77 2.13 2.26
CA ARG A 79 -18.18 1.88 3.65
C ARG A 79 -17.02 1.40 4.53
N LEU A 80 -16.15 0.54 3.99
CA LEU A 80 -14.96 0.06 4.71
C LEU A 80 -13.94 1.19 4.92
N LEU A 81 -13.73 2.04 3.90
CA LEU A 81 -12.88 3.23 4.06
C LEU A 81 -13.44 4.19 5.11
N ALA A 82 -14.77 4.38 5.14
CA ALA A 82 -15.42 5.20 6.16
C ALA A 82 -15.22 4.63 7.57
N ALA A 83 -15.30 3.30 7.74
CA ALA A 83 -15.00 2.63 9.00
C ALA A 83 -13.52 2.78 9.41
N LEU A 84 -12.61 2.97 8.45
CA LEU A 84 -11.19 3.27 8.69
C LEU A 84 -10.91 4.77 8.91
N GLY A 85 -11.95 5.60 9.02
CA GLY A 85 -11.82 7.04 9.26
C GLY A 85 -11.72 7.91 8.00
N TYR A 86 -11.91 7.33 6.81
CA TYR A 86 -11.95 8.05 5.54
C TYR A 86 -13.38 8.17 5.02
N PRO A 87 -14.09 9.30 5.23
CA PRO A 87 -15.53 9.40 5.00
C PRO A 87 -15.96 9.14 3.54
N ASN A 88 -15.03 9.31 2.59
CA ASN A 88 -15.22 8.94 1.20
C ASN A 88 -13.87 8.62 0.54
N PHE A 89 -13.91 8.06 -0.67
CA PHE A 89 -12.70 7.71 -1.42
C PHE A 89 -11.80 8.92 -1.73
N ARG A 90 -12.38 10.11 -1.94
CA ARG A 90 -11.60 11.34 -2.19
C ARG A 90 -10.73 11.68 -0.98
N SER A 91 -11.29 11.65 0.24
CA SER A 91 -10.52 11.90 1.47
C SER A 91 -9.37 10.92 1.66
N PHE A 92 -9.60 9.63 1.40
CA PHE A 92 -8.54 8.62 1.41
C PHE A 92 -7.44 8.94 0.38
N ARG A 93 -7.83 9.19 -0.88
CA ARG A 93 -6.89 9.50 -1.96
C ARG A 93 -6.09 10.78 -1.70
N ASP A 94 -6.70 11.79 -1.10
CA ASP A 94 -6.03 13.05 -0.76
C ASP A 94 -5.00 12.84 0.35
N ALA A 95 -5.28 12.02 1.37
CA ALA A 95 -4.31 11.64 2.39
C ALA A 95 -3.11 10.88 1.79
N VAL A 96 -3.38 9.93 0.88
CA VAL A 96 -2.34 9.22 0.13
C VAL A 96 -1.49 10.19 -0.70
N ARG A 97 -2.12 11.11 -1.45
CA ARG A 97 -1.40 12.10 -2.27
C ARG A 97 -0.57 13.07 -1.42
N ALA A 98 -1.09 13.53 -0.29
CA ALA A 98 -0.37 14.40 0.63
C ALA A 98 0.92 13.71 1.13
N GLN A 99 0.82 12.42 1.47
CA GLN A 99 1.96 11.62 1.90
C GLN A 99 3.00 11.38 0.80
N LEU A 100 2.56 11.29 -0.47
CA LEU A 100 3.48 11.18 -1.60
C LEU A 100 4.19 12.50 -1.92
N ARG A 101 3.56 13.66 -1.65
CA ARG A 101 4.14 14.99 -1.86
C ARG A 101 5.07 15.45 -0.74
N SER A 102 4.96 14.89 0.46
CA SER A 102 5.82 15.26 1.60
C SER A 102 7.21 14.62 1.55
N ARG A 103 7.58 14.03 0.40
CA ARG A 103 8.87 13.41 0.11
C ARG A 103 9.53 14.12 -1.05
#